data_AF-I3SDZ8-F1
#
_entry.id   AF-I3SDZ8-F1
#
_cell.length_a   1.000
_cell.length_b   1.000
_cell.length_c   1.000
_cell.angle_alpha   90.00
_cell.angle_beta   90.00
_cell.angle_gamma   90.00
#
_symmetry.space_group_name_H-M   'P 1'
#
loop_
_entity.id
_entity.type
_entity.pdbx_description
1 polymer ?
#
loop_
_entity_poly.entity_id
_entity_poly.type
_entity_poly.pdbx_seq_one_letter_code
_entity_poly.pdbx_strand_id
1 'polypeptide(L)'
;MVKHNNVIPNGHFRKHWQNYVKTWFNQPARKTRRRLARQKKAVKIFPKPTAGPLRPIVHGQTLKYNMKVRAGRGFSLEEPKAAGVPRKLAPTIGISVDPRITVAWCKCHTGSGSILAYCEGEATCGACKDH
;
A
#
# COMPACT_ATOMS: atom_id res chain seq x y z
N MET A 1 -5.54 49.63 0.71
CA MET A 1 -4.73 50.25 -0.35
C MET A 1 -3.34 49.65 -0.27
N VAL A 2 -2.84 49.04 -1.35
CA VAL A 2 -1.46 48.51 -1.37
C VAL A 2 -0.51 49.71 -1.40
N LYS A 3 0.47 49.74 -0.48
CA LYS A 3 1.51 50.77 -0.46
C LYS A 3 2.75 50.22 -1.17
N HIS A 4 3.37 51.01 -2.05
CA HIS A 4 4.54 50.64 -2.86
C HIS A 4 4.32 49.47 -3.84
N ASN A 5 5.41 49.04 -4.49
CA ASN A 5 5.44 47.94 -5.44
C ASN A 5 5.46 46.56 -4.73
N ASN A 6 4.36 46.25 -4.04
CA ASN A 6 4.17 44.96 -3.39
C ASN A 6 3.36 44.01 -4.26
N VAL A 7 3.57 42.69 -4.08
CA VAL A 7 2.75 41.65 -4.72
C VAL A 7 1.28 41.85 -4.37
N ILE A 8 0.41 41.68 -5.37
CA ILE A 8 -1.04 41.82 -5.20
C ILE A 8 -1.50 40.86 -4.10
N PRO A 9 -2.16 41.35 -3.03
CA PRO A 9 -2.57 40.49 -1.93
C PRO A 9 -3.67 39.51 -2.37
N ASN A 10 -3.32 38.23 -2.47
CA ASN A 10 -4.26 37.14 -2.77
C ASN A 10 -4.62 36.36 -1.49
N GLY A 11 -5.28 37.04 -0.55
CA GLY A 11 -5.72 36.44 0.72
C GLY A 11 -7.11 35.79 0.60
N HIS A 12 -7.20 34.48 0.83
CA HIS A 12 -8.48 33.75 0.81
C HIS A 12 -9.27 33.88 2.14
N PHE A 13 -9.41 35.10 2.66
CA PHE A 13 -10.06 35.39 3.95
C PHE A 13 -11.39 36.17 3.82
N ARG A 14 -12.03 36.11 2.65
CA ARG A 14 -13.27 36.85 2.34
C ARG A 14 -14.53 36.30 2.99
N LYS A 15 -14.50 35.06 3.48
CA LYS A 15 -15.60 34.39 4.20
C LYS A 15 -15.39 34.52 5.71
N HIS A 16 -16.39 34.16 6.51
CA HIS A 16 -16.32 34.10 7.98
C HIS A 16 -15.39 32.96 8.48
N TRP A 17 -14.11 33.02 8.15
CA TRP A 17 -13.11 31.99 8.42
C TRP A 17 -12.82 31.83 9.92
N GLN A 18 -13.00 32.89 10.71
CA GLN A 18 -12.75 32.91 12.15
C GLN A 18 -13.62 31.87 12.89
N ASN A 19 -14.83 31.58 12.38
CA ASN A 19 -15.72 30.57 12.95
C ASN A 19 -15.25 29.12 12.66
N TYR A 20 -14.34 28.93 11.69
CA TYR A 20 -13.87 27.62 11.23
C TYR A 20 -12.40 27.39 11.54
N VAL A 21 -11.89 28.02 12.61
CA VAL A 21 -10.50 27.85 13.05
C VAL A 21 -10.34 26.52 13.78
N LYS A 22 -9.61 25.59 13.17
CA LYS A 22 -9.24 24.33 13.81
C LYS A 22 -7.90 24.45 14.52
N THR A 23 -7.93 24.53 15.85
CA THR A 23 -6.72 24.54 16.68
C THR A 23 -6.18 23.12 16.91
N TRP A 24 -4.87 23.02 17.18
CA TRP A 24 -4.16 21.74 17.32
C TRP A 24 -3.58 21.50 18.73
N PHE A 25 -4.06 22.23 19.75
CA PHE A 25 -3.59 22.10 21.15
C PHE A 25 -3.73 20.68 21.72
N ASN A 26 -4.69 19.90 21.21
CA ASN A 26 -4.91 18.51 21.62
C ASN A 26 -3.98 17.48 20.93
N GLN A 27 -3.00 17.93 20.14
CA GLN A 27 -2.03 17.05 19.46
C GLN A 27 -1.25 16.14 20.44
N PRO A 28 -0.67 16.63 21.55
CA PRO A 28 0.02 15.76 22.53
C PRO A 28 -0.93 14.73 23.16
N ALA A 29 -2.12 15.15 23.58
CA ALA A 29 -3.13 14.23 24.12
C ALA A 29 -3.55 13.15 23.10
N ARG A 30 -3.69 13.51 21.82
CA ARG A 30 -3.97 12.55 20.73
C ARG A 30 -2.80 11.58 20.51
N LYS A 31 -1.55 12.01 20.65
CA LYS A 31 -0.37 11.15 20.55
C LYS A 31 -0.39 10.09 21.66
N THR A 32 -0.59 10.49 22.91
CA THR A 32 -0.67 9.59 24.06
C THR A 32 -1.85 8.62 23.90
N ARG A 33 -3.03 9.12 23.53
CA ARG A 33 -4.22 8.27 23.28
C ARG A 33 -3.97 7.21 22.20
N ARG A 34 -3.36 7.58 21.07
CA ARG A 34 -3.00 6.64 19.99
C ARG A 34 -1.98 5.60 20.46
N ARG A 35 -1.01 5.99 21.29
CA ARG A 35 -0.01 5.07 21.87
C ARG A 35 -0.69 4.03 22.77
N LEU A 36 -1.49 4.47 23.73
CA LEU A 36 -2.21 3.57 24.64
C LEU A 36 -3.16 2.63 23.90
N ALA A 37 -3.88 3.11 22.89
CA ALA A 37 -4.74 2.27 22.07
C ALA A 37 -3.95 1.19 21.31
N ARG A 38 -2.76 1.50 20.78
CA ARG A 38 -1.87 0.51 20.16
C ARG A 38 -1.36 -0.52 21.16
N GLN A 39 -0.97 -0.11 22.36
CA GLN A 39 -0.53 -1.02 23.42
C GLN A 39 -1.66 -1.97 23.87
N LYS A 40 -2.86 -1.44 24.11
CA LYS A 40 -4.05 -2.25 24.43
C LYS A 40 -4.38 -3.25 23.31
N LYS A 41 -4.26 -2.82 22.05
CA LYS A 41 -4.43 -3.71 20.89
C LYS A 41 -3.36 -4.82 20.86
N ALA A 42 -2.10 -4.49 21.14
CA ALA A 42 -1.01 -5.45 21.15
C ALA A 42 -1.22 -6.55 22.20
N VAL A 43 -1.57 -6.16 23.43
CA VAL A 43 -1.85 -7.10 24.52
C VAL A 43 -3.03 -8.01 24.17
N LYS A 44 -4.08 -7.48 23.53
CA LYS A 44 -5.25 -8.28 23.13
C LYS A 44 -4.96 -9.30 22.02
N ILE A 45 -4.02 -9.00 21.12
CA ILE A 45 -3.74 -9.81 19.92
C ILE A 45 -2.59 -10.80 20.15
N PHE A 46 -1.80 -10.63 21.22
CA PHE A 46 -0.73 -11.55 21.61
C PHE A 46 -1.22 -13.01 21.56
N PRO A 47 -0.55 -13.93 20.82
CA PRO A 47 0.83 -13.89 20.29
C PRO A 47 1.01 -13.33 18.87
N LYS A 48 -0.06 -12.90 18.19
CA LYS A 48 0.01 -12.41 16.81
C LYS A 48 0.70 -11.03 16.71
N PRO A 49 1.34 -10.72 15.57
CA PRO A 49 2.01 -9.43 15.38
C PRO A 49 1.02 -8.24 15.36
N THR A 50 1.38 -7.15 16.03
CA THR A 50 0.53 -5.95 16.18
C THR A 50 0.38 -5.15 14.87
N ALA A 51 1.36 -5.25 13.97
CA ALA A 51 1.40 -4.53 12.69
C ALA A 51 0.26 -4.92 11.73
N GLY A 52 -0.41 -6.05 12.01
CA GLY A 52 -1.51 -6.56 11.20
C GLY A 52 -1.06 -7.66 10.22
N PRO A 53 -1.91 -7.99 9.24
CA PRO A 53 -1.62 -9.04 8.28
C PRO A 53 -0.52 -8.65 7.29
N LEU A 54 0.15 -9.64 6.72
CA LEU A 54 1.14 -9.48 5.67
C LEU A 54 0.53 -8.79 4.45
N ARG A 55 1.29 -7.88 3.84
CA ARG A 55 0.87 -7.06 2.69
C ARG A 55 1.88 -7.23 1.55
N PRO A 56 1.43 -7.25 0.28
CA PRO A 56 2.33 -7.41 -0.86
C PRO A 56 3.13 -6.13 -1.12
N ILE A 57 4.19 -6.29 -1.89
CA ILE A 57 5.07 -5.24 -2.37
C ILE A 57 4.51 -4.74 -3.70
N VAL A 58 4.21 -3.43 -3.81
CA VAL A 58 3.56 -2.83 -4.99
C VAL A 58 4.26 -1.54 -5.38
N HIS A 59 4.35 -1.26 -6.68
CA HIS A 59 4.91 -0.02 -7.23
C HIS A 59 3.93 1.18 -7.16
N GLY A 60 4.46 2.40 -7.32
CA GLY A 60 3.64 3.59 -7.55
C GLY A 60 2.93 3.56 -8.91
N GLN A 61 1.77 4.20 -9.01
CA GLN A 61 0.95 4.15 -10.24
C GLN A 61 1.47 5.05 -11.36
N THR A 62 2.02 6.22 -11.01
CA THR A 62 2.44 7.23 -11.99
C THR A 62 3.91 7.05 -12.38
N LEU A 63 4.27 7.53 -13.58
CA LEU A 63 5.65 7.49 -14.09
C LEU A 63 6.67 8.02 -13.07
N LYS A 64 6.36 9.14 -12.42
CA LYS A 64 7.19 9.78 -11.40
C LYS A 64 7.50 8.87 -10.20
N TYR A 65 6.59 7.96 -9.83
CA TYR A 65 6.70 7.15 -8.62
C TYR A 65 6.79 5.65 -8.87
N ASN A 66 6.87 5.21 -10.12
CA ASN A 66 6.96 3.79 -10.47
C ASN A 66 8.21 3.13 -9.87
N MET A 67 9.32 3.85 -9.78
CA MET A 67 10.55 3.35 -9.14
C MET A 67 10.40 3.13 -7.62
N LYS A 68 9.40 3.75 -6.98
CA LYS A 68 9.19 3.63 -5.54
C LYS A 68 8.29 2.45 -5.22
N VAL A 69 8.75 1.65 -4.28
CA VAL A 69 8.06 0.46 -3.79
C VAL A 69 7.35 0.77 -2.47
N ARG A 70 6.14 0.22 -2.28
CA ARG A 70 5.32 0.42 -1.08
C ARG A 70 4.52 -0.85 -0.72
N ALA A 71 4.02 -0.90 0.51
CA ALA A 71 3.07 -1.94 0.91
C ALA A 71 1.69 -1.71 0.26
N GLY A 72 1.17 -2.75 -0.41
CA GLY A 72 -0.11 -2.76 -1.09
C GLY A 72 -1.33 -2.96 -0.17
N ARG A 73 -2.48 -3.33 -0.74
CA ARG A 73 -3.70 -3.62 0.03
C ARG A 73 -3.77 -5.07 0.52
N GLY A 74 -3.55 -6.01 -0.40
CA GLY A 74 -3.57 -7.44 -0.19
C GLY A 74 -3.08 -8.14 -1.44
N PHE A 75 -2.66 -9.40 -1.31
CA PHE A 75 -2.18 -10.26 -2.39
C PHE A 75 -3.30 -10.50 -3.41
N SER A 76 -2.89 -10.77 -4.65
CA SER A 76 -3.81 -11.20 -5.71
C SER A 76 -4.38 -12.59 -5.40
N LEU A 77 -5.30 -13.12 -6.21
CA LEU A 77 -5.80 -14.48 -6.01
C LEU A 77 -4.81 -15.56 -6.47
N GLU A 78 -3.88 -15.19 -7.35
CA GLU A 78 -2.94 -16.13 -7.97
C GLU A 78 -1.71 -16.34 -7.09
N GLU A 79 -1.23 -15.29 -6.40
CA GLU A 79 -0.04 -15.40 -5.54
C GLU A 79 -0.23 -16.38 -4.36
N PRO A 80 -1.34 -16.34 -3.57
CA PRO A 80 -1.54 -17.32 -2.51
C PRO A 80 -1.78 -18.72 -3.04
N LYS A 81 -2.40 -18.86 -4.22
CA LYS A 81 -2.59 -20.16 -4.87
C LYS A 81 -1.25 -20.78 -5.27
N ALA A 82 -0.35 -19.99 -5.85
CA ALA A 82 1.01 -20.42 -6.17
C ALA A 82 1.79 -20.82 -4.92
N ALA A 83 1.54 -20.16 -3.78
CA ALA A 83 2.10 -20.52 -2.49
C ALA A 83 1.38 -21.69 -1.77
N GLY A 84 0.39 -22.33 -2.40
CA GLY A 84 -0.37 -23.44 -1.81
C GLY A 84 -1.37 -23.05 -0.72
N VAL A 85 -1.67 -21.75 -0.56
CA VAL A 85 -2.58 -21.24 0.46
C VAL A 85 -3.97 -20.97 -0.14
N PRO A 86 -5.04 -21.64 0.36
CA PRO A 86 -6.38 -21.39 -0.13
C PRO A 86 -6.90 -20.01 0.31
N ARG A 87 -7.63 -19.35 -0.60
CA ARG A 87 -8.16 -17.97 -0.43
C ARG A 87 -8.86 -17.73 0.91
N LYS A 88 -9.66 -18.70 1.37
CA LYS A 88 -10.46 -18.57 2.60
C LYS A 88 -9.60 -18.68 3.87
N LEU A 89 -8.48 -19.40 3.80
CA LEU A 89 -7.59 -19.63 4.94
C LEU A 89 -6.59 -18.48 5.13
N ALA A 90 -6.18 -17.83 4.03
CA ALA A 90 -5.18 -16.76 4.05
C ALA A 90 -5.47 -15.63 5.08
N PRO A 91 -6.68 -15.03 5.14
CA PRO A 91 -6.98 -14.01 6.14
C PRO A 91 -6.86 -14.48 7.59
N THR A 92 -7.15 -15.76 7.86
CA THR A 92 -7.12 -16.37 9.19
C THR A 92 -5.68 -16.50 9.72
N ILE A 93 -4.77 -16.92 8.83
CA ILE A 93 -3.32 -17.03 9.12
C ILE A 93 -2.69 -15.64 9.27
N GLY A 94 -3.29 -14.62 8.64
CA GLY A 94 -2.81 -13.24 8.70
C GLY A 94 -2.17 -12.77 7.38
N ILE A 95 -2.65 -13.29 6.25
CA ILE A 95 -2.28 -12.82 4.91
C ILE A 95 -3.48 -12.04 4.35
N SER A 96 -3.25 -10.77 3.98
CA SER A 96 -4.32 -9.93 3.41
C SER A 96 -4.53 -10.29 1.94
N VAL A 97 -5.76 -10.60 1.52
CA VAL A 97 -6.11 -10.91 0.12
C VAL A 97 -7.00 -9.81 -0.44
N ASP A 98 -6.72 -9.35 -1.67
CA ASP A 98 -7.57 -8.41 -2.42
C ASP A 98 -7.95 -9.00 -3.79
N PRO A 99 -9.19 -9.52 -3.95
CA PRO A 99 -9.64 -10.12 -5.21
C PRO A 99 -9.68 -9.18 -6.42
N ARG A 100 -9.60 -7.86 -6.20
CA ARG A 100 -9.68 -6.85 -7.27
C ARG A 100 -8.33 -6.65 -7.97
N ILE A 101 -7.24 -7.05 -7.35
CA ILE A 101 -5.90 -6.92 -7.92
C ILE A 101 -5.68 -8.15 -8.80
N THR A 102 -5.71 -7.92 -10.10
CA THR A 102 -5.16 -8.86 -11.08
C THR A 102 -3.64 -8.65 -11.15
N VAL A 103 -2.90 -9.71 -11.44
CA VAL A 103 -1.46 -9.57 -11.69
C VAL A 103 -1.27 -8.78 -12.98
N ALA A 104 -0.96 -7.49 -12.85
CA ALA A 104 -0.77 -6.60 -14.00
C ALA A 104 0.65 -6.71 -14.60
N TRP A 105 1.50 -7.59 -14.08
CA TRP A 105 2.90 -7.72 -14.49
C TRP A 105 3.32 -9.19 -14.55
N CYS A 106 3.13 -9.80 -15.72
CA CYS A 106 3.95 -10.95 -16.10
C CYS A 106 5.34 -10.40 -16.44
N LYS A 107 6.30 -10.49 -15.51
CA LYS A 107 7.72 -10.32 -15.89
C LYS A 107 8.16 -11.63 -16.54
N CYS A 108 8.09 -11.70 -17.86
CA CYS A 108 8.96 -12.61 -18.60
C CYS A 108 10.40 -12.16 -18.33
N HIS A 109 11.13 -12.89 -17.48
CA HIS A 109 12.58 -12.77 -17.42
C HIS A 109 13.16 -13.45 -18.66
N THR A 110 13.16 -12.78 -19.82
CA THR A 110 14.04 -13.15 -20.92
C THR A 110 15.43 -12.61 -20.62
N GLY A 111 16.14 -13.28 -19.71
CA GLY A 111 17.55 -13.03 -19.48
C GLY A 111 18.37 -13.59 -20.65
N SER A 112 18.94 -12.70 -21.46
CA SER A 112 20.06 -13.02 -22.33
C SER A 112 21.27 -13.40 -21.48
N GLY A 113 21.58 -14.69 -21.38
CA GLY A 113 22.81 -15.16 -20.75
C GLY A 113 22.67 -16.47 -19.98
N SER A 114 22.72 -17.58 -20.73
CA SER A 114 23.22 -18.92 -20.31
C SER A 114 22.68 -19.56 -19.02
N ILE A 115 22.05 -20.74 -19.23
CA ILE A 115 22.05 -21.97 -18.41
C ILE A 115 20.85 -22.16 -17.45
N LEU A 116 20.06 -23.18 -17.81
CA LEU A 116 19.00 -23.89 -17.08
C LEU A 116 17.65 -23.17 -16.91
N ALA A 117 16.76 -23.48 -17.85
CA ALA A 117 15.32 -23.38 -17.66
C ALA A 117 14.90 -24.41 -16.59
N TYR A 118 14.69 -23.97 -15.35
CA TYR A 118 13.88 -24.72 -14.39
C TYR A 118 12.42 -24.34 -14.60
N CYS A 119 11.73 -25.17 -15.37
CA CYS A 119 10.29 -25.19 -15.48
C CYS A 119 9.75 -26.00 -14.29
N GLU A 120 9.40 -25.33 -13.19
CA GLU A 120 8.60 -25.94 -12.14
C GLU A 120 7.24 -25.23 -12.06
N GLY A 121 6.22 -25.90 -12.58
CA GLY A 121 4.81 -25.66 -12.22
C GLY A 121 4.03 -24.68 -13.11
N GLU A 122 3.51 -25.21 -14.22
CA GLU A 122 2.26 -24.84 -14.90
C GLU A 122 1.63 -23.46 -14.59
N ALA A 123 2.15 -22.42 -15.24
CA ALA A 123 1.35 -21.30 -15.69
C ALA A 123 1.84 -20.92 -17.08
N THR A 124 1.16 -21.43 -18.11
CA THR A 124 1.43 -21.06 -19.49
C THR A 124 1.24 -19.55 -19.64
N CYS A 125 2.35 -18.82 -19.71
CA CYS A 125 2.35 -17.46 -20.22
C CYS A 125 1.79 -17.50 -21.65
N GLY A 126 0.64 -16.87 -21.87
CA GLY A 126 -0.03 -16.80 -23.17
C GLY A 126 0.79 -16.08 -24.26
N ALA A 127 1.97 -15.54 -23.94
CA ALA A 127 2.88 -14.92 -24.90
C ALA A 127 3.91 -15.89 -25.52
N CYS A 128 3.86 -17.19 -25.19
CA CYS A 128 4.74 -18.22 -25.78
C CYS A 128 4.02 -19.15 -26.77
N LYS A 129 2.91 -18.74 -27.39
CA LYS A 129 2.19 -19.54 -28.39
C LYS A 129 2.46 -19.18 -29.86
N ASP A 130 3.23 -18.13 -30.12
CA ASP A 130 3.52 -17.65 -31.48
C ASP A 130 5.00 -17.81 -31.86
N HIS A 131 5.55 -19.01 -31.66
CA HIS A 131 6.82 -19.46 -32.25
C HIS A 131 6.71 -20.91 -32.70
#